data_AF-A0A1D2N5Y1-F1
#
_entry.id   AF-A0A1D2N5Y1-F1
#
_cell.length_a   1.000
_cell.length_b   1.000
_cell.length_c   1.000
_cell.angle_alpha   90.00
_cell.angle_beta   90.00
_cell.angle_gamma   90.00
#
_symmetry.space_group_name_H-M   'P 1'
#
loop_
_entity.id
_entity.type
_entity.pdbx_description
1 polymer ?
#
loop_
_entity_poly.entity_id
_entity_poly.type
_entity_poly.pdbx_seq_one_letter_code
_entity_poly.pdbx_strand_id
1 'polypeptide(L)'
;MAEGAEVPFYKLFLLHIDSLIAPPELEDEYGKQTSQTGCTTVMCNSEEVIIGHTEDACPEFLNNVFLVSAHIVNNEGVTLEKFTTLTYAGYLPGYTMGYNHHGLIYTVNTIFPKVTNPNRTRKNLQLEN
;
A
#
# COMPACT_ATOMS: atom_id res chain seq x y z
N MET A 1 0.05 13.48 -7.73
CA MET A 1 1.35 12.80 -7.53
C MET A 1 2.29 13.02 -8.71
N ALA A 2 1.97 12.54 -9.92
CA ALA A 2 2.86 12.66 -11.09
C ALA A 2 3.31 14.11 -11.37
N GLU A 3 2.34 15.03 -11.48
CA GLU A 3 2.61 16.46 -11.66
C GLU A 3 3.46 17.04 -10.53
N GLY A 4 3.04 16.85 -9.27
CA GLY A 4 3.77 17.36 -8.10
C GLY A 4 5.15 16.75 -7.87
N ALA A 5 5.44 15.59 -8.45
CA ALA A 5 6.76 14.95 -8.42
C ALA A 5 7.57 15.21 -9.70
N GLU A 6 7.00 15.91 -10.69
CA GLU A 6 7.59 16.13 -12.00
C GLU A 6 7.99 14.82 -12.72
N VAL A 7 7.23 13.75 -12.50
CA VAL A 7 7.46 12.43 -13.09
C VAL A 7 6.37 12.12 -14.14
N PRO A 8 6.73 11.60 -15.33
CA PRO A 8 5.73 11.15 -16.30
C PRO A 8 4.73 10.16 -15.70
N PHE A 9 3.44 10.41 -15.88
CA PHE A 9 2.35 9.61 -15.29
C PHE A 9 2.53 8.10 -15.48
N TYR A 10 2.88 7.66 -16.69
CA TYR A 10 2.99 6.23 -17.00
C TYR A 10 4.03 5.51 -16.13
N LYS A 11 5.09 6.20 -15.66
CA LYS A 11 6.09 5.59 -14.76
C LYS A 11 5.49 5.27 -13.41
N LEU A 12 4.76 6.22 -12.82
CA LEU A 12 4.06 6.00 -11.56
C LEU A 12 2.93 4.99 -11.74
N PHE A 13 2.18 5.07 -12.84
CA PHE A 13 1.12 4.12 -13.11
C PHE A 13 1.64 2.68 -13.18
N LEU A 14 2.72 2.43 -13.93
CA LEU A 14 3.35 1.11 -14.03
C LEU A 14 3.81 0.58 -12.67
N LEU A 15 4.32 1.44 -11.78
CA LEU A 15 4.70 1.07 -10.42
C LEU A 15 3.52 0.52 -9.59
N HIS A 16 2.28 0.95 -9.86
CA HIS A 16 1.09 0.48 -9.13
C HIS A 16 0.47 -0.79 -9.74
N ILE A 17 0.84 -1.15 -10.96
CA ILE A 17 0.29 -2.30 -11.68
C ILE A 17 1.34 -3.35 -12.02
N ASP A 18 2.55 -3.22 -11.50
CA ASP A 18 3.67 -4.12 -11.75
C ASP A 18 3.30 -5.60 -11.51
N SER A 19 2.64 -5.87 -10.38
CA SER A 19 2.15 -7.18 -9.97
C SER A 19 0.96 -7.71 -10.78
N LEU A 20 0.36 -6.87 -11.63
CA LEU A 20 -0.71 -7.25 -12.56
C LEU A 20 -0.17 -7.62 -13.95
N ILE A 21 0.91 -6.98 -14.38
CA ILE A 21 1.45 -7.10 -15.75
C ILE A 21 2.68 -8.00 -15.84
N ALA A 22 3.33 -8.32 -14.72
CA ALA A 22 4.46 -9.23 -14.72
C ALA A 22 4.02 -10.65 -15.14
N PRO A 23 4.60 -11.22 -16.21
CA PRO A 23 4.31 -12.60 -16.62
C PRO A 23 4.74 -13.59 -15.53
N PRO A 24 4.02 -14.72 -15.35
CA PRO A 24 4.33 -15.73 -14.34
C PRO A 24 5.76 -16.26 -14.41
N GLU A 25 6.37 -16.28 -15.60
CA GLU A 25 7.76 -16.73 -15.80
C GLU A 25 8.80 -15.79 -15.15
N LEU A 26 8.45 -14.52 -14.92
CA LEU A 26 9.27 -13.55 -14.18
C LEU A 26 8.96 -13.56 -12.68
N GLU A 27 7.91 -14.26 -12.23
CA GLU A 27 7.59 -14.41 -10.80
C GLU A 27 8.67 -15.22 -10.06
N ASP A 28 9.49 -16.04 -10.72
CA ASP A 28 10.61 -16.75 -10.08
C ASP A 28 11.85 -15.84 -9.85
N GLU A 29 12.08 -14.85 -10.72
CA GLU A 29 13.11 -13.82 -10.49
C GLU A 29 12.63 -12.73 -9.51
N TYR A 30 11.38 -12.30 -9.61
CA TYR A 30 10.73 -11.47 -8.58
C TYR A 30 10.57 -12.23 -7.25
N GLY A 31 10.34 -13.54 -7.31
CA GLY A 31 10.24 -14.46 -6.18
C GLY A 31 11.53 -14.53 -5.36
N LYS A 32 12.70 -14.33 -5.98
CA LYS A 32 13.95 -14.15 -5.25
C LYS A 32 14.00 -12.81 -4.50
N GLN A 33 13.42 -11.73 -5.03
CA GLN A 33 13.21 -10.49 -4.25
C GLN A 33 12.19 -10.68 -3.12
N THR A 34 11.17 -11.53 -3.28
CA THR A 34 10.18 -11.81 -2.21
C THR A 34 10.78 -12.48 -0.96
N SER A 35 12.03 -12.96 -1.01
CA SER A 35 12.72 -13.50 0.16
C SER A 35 13.18 -12.43 1.16
N GLN A 36 13.17 -11.14 0.77
CA GLN A 36 13.64 -10.02 1.59
C GLN A 36 12.53 -9.07 2.04
N THR A 37 11.28 -9.32 1.65
CA THR A 37 10.13 -8.53 2.05
C THR A 37 9.16 -9.34 2.90
N GLY A 38 8.52 -8.68 3.84
CA GLY A 38 7.61 -9.30 4.78
C GLY A 38 6.99 -8.23 5.66
N CYS A 39 5.78 -8.47 6.14
CA CYS A 39 5.20 -7.60 7.15
C CYS A 39 4.56 -8.48 8.22
N THR A 40 4.68 -8.07 9.47
CA THR A 40 4.05 -8.76 10.60
C THR A 40 3.05 -7.82 11.24
N THR A 41 1.79 -8.24 11.32
CA THR A 41 0.76 -7.54 12.09
C THR A 41 0.39 -8.35 13.33
N VAL A 42 0.31 -7.70 14.48
CA VAL A 42 -0.21 -8.25 15.73
C VAL A 42 -1.37 -7.37 16.20
N MET A 43 -2.51 -7.99 16.51
CA MET A 43 -3.66 -7.32 17.11
C MET A 43 -3.93 -7.90 18.50
N CYS A 44 -4.00 -7.04 19.50
CA CYS A 44 -4.42 -7.38 20.85
C CYS A 44 -5.76 -6.73 21.12
N ASN A 45 -6.77 -7.55 21.40
CA ASN A 45 -8.11 -7.09 21.77
C ASN A 45 -8.27 -7.18 23.29
N SER A 46 -8.03 -6.07 23.99
CA SER A 46 -8.12 -5.96 25.45
C SER A 46 -9.13 -4.86 25.84
N GLU A 47 -8.97 -4.19 27.00
CA GLU A 47 -9.75 -2.98 27.31
C GLU A 47 -9.55 -1.89 26.25
N GLU A 48 -8.34 -1.81 25.70
CA GLU A 48 -8.02 -1.08 24.48
C GLU A 48 -7.65 -2.06 23.37
N VAL A 49 -8.01 -1.72 22.13
CA VAL A 49 -7.60 -2.46 20.93
C VAL A 49 -6.26 -1.89 20.46
N ILE A 50 -5.23 -2.72 20.46
CA ILE A 50 -3.88 -2.35 20.02
C ILE A 50 -3.54 -3.12 18.75
N ILE A 51 -3.09 -2.42 17.72
CA ILE A 51 -2.59 -3.00 16.48
C ILE A 51 -1.14 -2.55 16.30
N GLY A 52 -0.23 -3.51 16.18
CA GLY A 52 1.18 -3.28 15.85
C GLY A 52 1.51 -3.88 14.49
N HIS A 53 2.36 -3.20 13.72
CA HIS A 53 2.78 -3.62 12.40
C HIS A 53 4.27 -3.35 12.18
N THR A 54 4.99 -4.33 11.67
CA THR A 54 6.34 -4.14 11.11
C THR A 54 6.22 -4.07 9.59
N GLU A 55 6.99 -3.17 9.00
CA GLU A 55 7.08 -3.01 7.55
C GLU A 55 8.49 -3.41 7.12
N ASP A 56 8.65 -4.56 6.46
CA ASP A 56 9.92 -5.02 5.93
C ASP A 56 9.92 -4.91 4.40
N ALA A 57 10.64 -3.90 3.91
CA ALA A 57 10.67 -3.50 2.50
C ALA A 57 12.02 -3.78 1.85
N CYS A 58 12.07 -3.78 0.52
CA CYS A 58 13.33 -3.88 -0.22
C CYS A 58 14.28 -2.72 0.14
N PRO A 59 15.61 -2.92 0.10
CA PRO A 59 16.60 -1.88 0.43
C PRO A 59 16.48 -0.58 -0.36
N GLU A 60 15.90 -0.60 -1.56
CA GLU A 60 15.63 0.56 -2.40
C GLU A 60 14.67 1.56 -1.73
N PHE A 61 13.82 1.10 -0.80
CA PHE A 61 12.93 1.94 -0.02
C PHE A 61 13.62 2.61 1.17
N LEU A 62 14.86 2.24 1.49
CA LEU A 62 15.60 2.88 2.57
C LEU A 62 15.74 4.39 2.29
N ASN A 63 15.38 5.21 3.27
CA ASN A 63 15.28 6.68 3.17
C ASN A 63 14.18 7.21 2.22
N ASN A 64 13.35 6.33 1.65
CA ASN A 64 12.25 6.66 0.74
C ASN A 64 10.88 6.26 1.32
N VAL A 65 10.75 6.31 2.65
CA VAL A 65 9.52 6.02 3.39
C VAL A 65 9.09 7.28 4.15
N PHE A 66 7.81 7.63 4.05
CA PHE A 66 7.25 8.85 4.62
C PHE A 66 5.98 8.57 5.40
N LEU A 67 5.73 9.36 6.44
CA LEU A 67 4.40 9.50 7.02
C LEU A 67 3.68 10.64 6.31
N VAL A 68 2.55 10.34 5.68
CA VAL A 68 1.69 11.32 5.01
C VAL A 68 0.44 11.50 5.85
N SER A 69 0.18 12.74 6.28
CA SER A 69 -1.09 13.17 6.85
C SER A 69 -1.81 14.02 5.82
N ALA A 70 -2.90 13.49 5.25
CA ALA A 70 -3.68 14.15 4.22
C ALA A 70 -5.04 14.59 4.75
N HIS A 71 -5.50 15.75 4.29
CA HIS A 71 -6.83 16.28 4.53
C HIS A 71 -7.50 16.54 3.20
N ILE A 72 -8.47 15.69 2.87
CA ILE A 72 -9.26 15.78 1.65
C ILE A 72 -10.48 16.64 1.96
N VAL A 73 -10.61 17.75 1.22
CA VAL A 73 -11.74 18.68 1.31
C VAL A 73 -12.42 18.80 -0.05
N ASN A 74 -13.72 19.10 -0.06
CA ASN A 74 -14.42 19.49 -1.28
C ASN A 74 -14.10 20.95 -1.67
N ASN A 75 -14.69 21.42 -2.77
CA ASN A 75 -14.49 22.80 -3.25
C ASN A 75 -15.00 23.88 -2.29
N GLU A 76 -15.84 23.52 -1.32
CA GLU A 76 -16.40 24.41 -0.30
C GLU A 76 -15.59 24.36 1.01
N GLY A 77 -14.51 23.58 1.07
CA GLY A 77 -13.67 23.39 2.26
C GLY A 77 -14.24 22.41 3.29
N VAL A 78 -15.33 21.70 2.97
CA VAL A 78 -15.90 20.65 3.83
C VAL A 78 -14.98 19.45 3.81
N THR A 79 -14.67 18.93 5.01
CA THR A 79 -13.83 17.73 5.17
C THR A 79 -14.56 16.51 4.61
N LEU A 80 -13.98 15.89 3.60
CA LEU A 80 -14.42 14.61 3.05
C LEU A 80 -13.75 13.45 3.77
N GLU A 81 -12.44 13.57 4.02
CA GLU A 81 -11.64 12.56 4.71
C GLU A 81 -10.38 13.20 5.29
N LYS A 82 -9.88 12.64 6.39
CA LYS A 82 -8.58 12.97 6.97
C LYS A 82 -7.91 11.70 7.47
N PHE A 83 -6.73 11.40 6.96
CA PHE A 83 -6.01 10.18 7.30
C PHE A 83 -4.51 10.41 7.44
N THR A 84 -3.87 9.51 8.18
CA THR A 84 -2.41 9.40 8.27
C THR A 84 -1.99 7.99 7.88
N THR A 85 -0.98 7.88 7.02
CA THR A 85 -0.49 6.59 6.52
C THR A 85 1.02 6.62 6.30
N LEU A 86 1.65 5.47 6.45
CA LEU A 86 3.01 5.25 5.99
C LEU A 86 2.98 5.00 4.46
N THR A 87 3.92 5.57 3.71
CA THR A 87 3.95 5.41 2.26
C THR A 87 5.37 5.43 1.72
N TYR A 88 5.58 4.69 0.64
CA TYR A 88 6.81 4.73 -0.13
C TYR A 88 6.79 5.89 -1.13
N ALA A 89 7.97 6.41 -1.47
CA ALA A 89 8.13 7.33 -2.59
C ALA A 89 7.50 6.76 -3.87
N GLY A 90 6.64 7.53 -4.53
CA GLY A 90 6.00 7.13 -5.78
C GLY A 90 4.77 6.24 -5.66
N TYR A 91 4.46 5.72 -4.46
CA TYR A 91 3.23 4.97 -4.19
C TYR A 91 2.11 5.88 -3.69
N LEU A 92 0.86 5.54 -4.02
CA LEU A 92 -0.32 6.18 -3.46
C LEU A 92 -0.35 5.97 -1.94
N PRO A 93 -0.56 7.04 -1.15
CA PRO A 93 -0.77 6.92 0.29
C PRO A 93 -1.96 5.99 0.56
N GLY A 94 -1.76 4.94 1.35
CA GLY A 94 -2.79 3.95 1.65
C GLY A 94 -2.35 2.49 1.60
N TYR A 95 -1.18 2.20 1.02
CA TYR A 95 -0.78 0.82 0.74
C TYR A 95 -0.24 0.04 1.95
N THR A 96 0.36 0.69 2.95
CA THR A 96 1.07 -0.01 4.05
C THR A 96 0.21 -0.15 5.31
N MET A 97 0.17 0.89 6.14
CA MET A 97 -0.64 1.00 7.33
C MET A 97 -1.11 2.44 7.52
N GLY A 98 -2.19 2.62 8.25
CA GLY A 98 -2.68 3.94 8.55
C GLY A 98 -3.95 3.94 9.38
N TYR A 99 -4.42 5.15 9.64
CA TYR A 99 -5.68 5.39 10.31
C TYR A 99 -6.35 6.65 9.76
N ASN A 100 -7.67 6.72 9.87
CA ASN A 100 -8.44 7.91 9.52
C ASN A 100 -9.14 8.54 10.73
N HIS A 101 -9.67 9.74 10.54
CA HIS A 101 -10.38 10.49 11.59
C HIS A 101 -11.71 9.87 12.02
N HIS A 102 -12.20 8.87 11.29
CA HIS A 102 -13.39 8.09 11.64
C HIS A 102 -13.08 6.91 12.56
N GLY A 103 -11.81 6.67 12.90
CA GLY A 103 -11.38 5.58 13.78
C GLY A 103 -11.10 4.27 13.05
N LEU A 104 -11.11 4.24 11.71
CA LEU A 104 -10.62 3.09 10.96
C LEU A 104 -9.09 3.02 11.09
N ILE A 105 -8.59 1.85 11.48
CA ILE A 105 -7.15 1.52 11.51
C ILE A 105 -6.96 0.29 10.62
N TYR A 106 -5.95 0.33 9.76
CA TYR A 106 -5.63 -0.78 8.87
C TYR A 106 -4.12 -1.03 8.76
N THR A 107 -3.78 -2.26 8.39
CA THR A 107 -2.42 -2.72 8.07
C THR A 107 -2.50 -3.67 6.89
N VAL A 108 -1.49 -3.68 6.03
CA VAL A 108 -1.46 -4.52 4.83
C VAL A 108 -0.24 -5.42 4.87
N ASN A 109 -0.46 -6.72 4.70
CA ASN A 109 0.61 -7.69 4.50
C ASN A 109 0.58 -8.18 3.06
N THR A 110 1.70 -8.11 2.36
CA THR A 110 1.83 -8.72 1.04
C THR A 110 1.86 -10.25 1.17
N ILE A 111 1.02 -10.93 0.39
CA ILE A 111 0.94 -12.39 0.35
C ILE A 111 1.14 -12.87 -1.09
N PHE A 112 1.86 -13.98 -1.25
CA PHE A 112 2.18 -14.57 -2.55
C PHE A 112 1.51 -15.94 -2.68
N PRO A 113 0.30 -16.02 -3.27
CA PRO A 113 -0.40 -17.29 -3.44
C PRO A 113 0.28 -18.13 -4.52
N LYS A 114 0.51 -19.42 -4.23
CA LYS A 114 1.12 -20.38 -5.18
C LYS A 114 0.27 -20.65 -6.42
N VAL A 115 -1.04 -20.41 -6.34
CA VAL A 115 -1.99 -20.64 -7.42
C VAL A 115 -2.85 -19.39 -7.57
N THR A 116 -2.81 -18.78 -8.76
CA THR A 116 -3.62 -17.62 -9.10
C THR A 116 -4.72 -18.02 -10.08
N ASN A 117 -5.90 -17.39 -9.97
CA ASN A 117 -6.96 -17.54 -10.97
C ASN A 117 -7.01 -16.25 -11.80
N PRO A 118 -6.63 -16.28 -13.10
CA PRO A 118 -6.53 -15.08 -13.92
C PRO A 118 -7.89 -14.41 -14.18
N ASN A 119 -9.01 -15.11 -13.93
CA ASN A 119 -10.37 -14.59 -14.12
C ASN A 119 -10.97 -13.94 -12.86
N ARG A 120 -10.19 -13.74 -11.78
CA ARG A 120 -10.64 -13.05 -10.56
C ARG A 120 -9.88 -11.73 -10.35
N THR A 121 -10.61 -10.72 -9.88
CA THR A 121 -10.03 -9.44 -9.46
C THR A 121 -8.98 -9.67 -8.37
N ARG A 122 -7.73 -9.27 -8.63
CA ARG A 122 -6.67 -9.26 -7.59
C ARG A 122 -7.04 -8.24 -6.51
N LYS A 123 -6.75 -8.56 -5.24
CA LYS A 123 -7.31 -7.89 -4.05
C LYS A 123 -7.11 -6.37 -4.00
N ASN A 124 -6.04 -5.85 -4.61
CA ASN A 124 -5.68 -4.42 -4.58
C ASN A 124 -6.68 -3.50 -5.33
N LEU A 125 -7.71 -4.07 -5.98
CA LEU A 125 -8.75 -3.35 -6.73
C LEU A 125 -10.17 -3.55 -6.16
N GLN A 126 -10.31 -4.14 -4.97
CA GLN A 126 -11.63 -4.26 -4.33
C GLN A 126 -12.01 -2.93 -3.68
N LEU A 127 -12.64 -2.05 -4.45
CA LEU A 127 -13.50 -1.00 -3.91
C LEU A 127 -14.80 -1.68 -3.49
N GLU A 128 -15.09 -1.72 -2.19
CA GLU A 128 -16.37 -2.19 -1.70
C GLU A 128 -17.47 -1.24 -2.22
N ASN A 129 -18.48 -1.82 -2.87
CA ASN A 129 -19.69 -1.13 -3.33
C ASN A 129 -20.67 -0.93 -2.19
#